data_AF-A0A101HID8-F1
#
_entry.id   AF-A0A101HID8-F1
#
_cell.length_a   1.000
_cell.length_b   1.000
_cell.length_c   1.000
_cell.angle_alpha   90.00
_cell.angle_beta   90.00
_cell.angle_gamma   90.00
#
_symmetry.space_group_name_H-M   'P 1'
#
loop_
_entity.id
_entity.type
_entity.pdbx_description
1 polymer ?
#
loop_
_entity_poly.entity_id
_entity_poly.type
_entity_poly.pdbx_seq_one_letter_code
_entity_poly.pdbx_strand_id
1 'polypeptide(L)'
;MNNKHHPYRREDQFLHNEEFISWMLFQTKELDDYWNDFRQKNPHLEKDLLEAIRQFDAVEINRYRLDEKDKKEVYYTILRNAERYRRRRLTGRISTVAAVLLIGILSILFITQMKEGNGV
;
A
#
# COMPACT_ATOMS: atom_id res chain seq x y z
N MET A 1 -19.64 15.17 6.11
CA MET A 1 -20.16 16.07 7.16
C MET A 1 -18.97 16.79 7.77
N ASN A 2 -19.09 18.11 7.76
CA ASN A 2 -18.14 19.13 8.18
C ASN A 2 -17.95 19.11 9.71
N ASN A 3 -16.74 18.86 10.20
CA ASN A 3 -16.38 19.16 11.59
C ASN A 3 -15.28 20.20 11.60
N LYS A 4 -15.70 21.47 11.54
CA LYS A 4 -14.89 22.62 11.91
C LYS A 4 -15.02 22.78 13.42
N HIS A 5 -13.90 22.64 14.12
CA HIS A 5 -13.41 23.54 15.17
C HIS A 5 -12.19 22.91 15.84
N HIS A 6 -10.98 23.35 15.46
CA HIS A 6 -9.83 23.24 16.35
C HIS A 6 -9.56 24.65 16.89
N PRO A 7 -10.22 25.03 18.00
CA PRO A 7 -10.05 26.33 18.60
C PRO A 7 -8.61 26.41 19.13
N TYR A 8 -7.88 27.45 18.72
CA TYR A 8 -6.66 27.95 19.35
C TYR A 8 -5.83 26.88 20.07
N ARG A 9 -5.10 26.12 19.25
CA ARG A 9 -3.98 25.29 19.68
C ARG A 9 -2.99 26.22 20.39
N ARG A 10 -2.74 26.00 21.68
CA ARG A 10 -1.67 26.70 22.38
C ARG A 10 -0.40 26.55 21.53
N GLU A 11 0.25 27.68 21.33
CA GLU A 11 1.39 27.91 20.43
C GLU A 11 2.61 27.02 20.77
N ASP A 12 2.55 26.29 21.89
CA ASP A 12 3.56 25.44 22.51
C ASP A 12 3.38 23.92 22.28
N GLN A 13 2.44 23.47 21.44
CA GLN A 13 2.07 22.05 21.35
C GLN A 13 2.07 21.43 19.94
N PHE A 14 3.01 21.81 19.06
CA PHE A 14 3.18 21.14 17.76
C PHE A 14 3.34 19.62 17.90
N LEU A 15 4.07 19.13 18.91
CA LEU A 15 4.24 17.69 19.15
C LEU A 15 2.95 16.95 19.57
N HIS A 16 1.89 17.65 19.95
CA HIS A 16 0.58 17.07 20.24
C HIS A 16 -0.42 17.24 19.08
N ASN A 17 0.01 17.86 17.97
CA ASN A 17 -0.82 18.06 16.81
C ASN A 17 -0.70 16.88 15.84
N GLU A 18 -1.81 16.18 15.64
CA GLU A 18 -1.90 15.09 14.66
C GLU A 18 -1.50 15.51 13.23
N GLU A 19 -1.86 16.70 12.77
CA GLU A 19 -1.50 17.21 11.44
C GLU A 19 0.01 17.51 11.31
N PHE A 20 0.63 18.02 12.37
CA PHE A 20 2.08 18.26 12.43
C PHE A 20 2.83 16.93 12.45
N ILE A 21 2.41 15.99 13.29
CA ILE A 21 2.98 14.64 13.34
C ILE A 21 2.83 13.96 11.98
N SER A 22 1.67 14.07 11.34
CA SER A 22 1.42 13.51 10.01
C SER A 22 2.31 14.15 8.95
N TRP A 23 2.51 15.46 9.00
CA TRP A 23 3.43 16.16 8.11
C TRP A 23 4.86 15.65 8.25
N MET A 24 5.34 15.51 9.49
CA MET A 24 6.68 14.99 9.77
C MET A 24 6.88 13.54 9.32
N LEU A 25 5.84 12.70 9.36
CA LEU A 25 5.91 11.28 8.99
C LEU A 25 5.79 11.01 7.48
N PHE A 26 4.89 11.73 6.80
CA PHE A 26 4.47 11.37 5.44
C PHE A 26 4.93 12.35 4.35
N GLN A 27 5.16 13.62 4.70
CA GLN A 27 5.66 14.65 3.78
C GLN A 27 4.94 14.66 2.42
N THR A 28 3.61 14.56 2.42
CA THR A 28 2.83 14.66 1.17
C THR A 28 2.78 16.10 0.70
N LYS A 29 2.56 16.30 -0.60
CA LYS A 29 2.50 17.65 -1.19
C LYS A 29 1.45 18.54 -0.52
N GLU A 30 0.30 17.98 -0.18
CA GLU A 30 -0.80 18.73 0.46
C GLU A 30 -0.42 19.22 1.86
N LEU A 31 0.30 18.39 2.63
CA LEU A 31 0.79 18.75 3.95
C LEU A 31 1.90 19.80 3.87
N ASP A 32 2.82 19.66 2.91
CA ASP A 32 3.85 20.66 2.66
C ASP A 32 3.24 22.01 2.29
N ASP A 33 2.27 22.04 1.37
CA ASP A 33 1.59 23.26 0.96
C ASP A 33 0.89 23.94 2.16
N TYR A 34 0.19 23.15 3.01
CA TYR A 34 -0.45 23.66 4.22
C TYR A 34 0.55 24.26 5.22
N TRP A 35 1.62 23.54 5.54
CA TRP A 35 2.60 23.98 6.55
C TRP A 35 3.49 25.11 6.03
N ASN A 36 3.74 25.19 4.73
CA ASN A 36 4.37 26.35 4.08
C ASN A 36 3.52 27.61 4.24
N ASP A 37 2.23 27.53 3.96
CA ASP A 37 1.28 28.63 4.14
C ASP A 37 1.13 29.02 5.63
N PHE A 38 1.09 28.03 6.53
CA PHE A 38 1.06 28.25 7.98
C PHE A 38 2.27 29.06 8.46
N ARG A 39 3.49 28.72 8.00
CA ARG A 39 4.72 29.46 8.36
C ARG A 39 4.68 30.91 7.89
N GLN A 40 4.21 31.15 6.68
CA GLN A 40 4.11 32.51 6.13
C GLN A 40 3.09 33.36 6.91
N LYS A 41 1.98 32.76 7.34
CA LYS A 41 0.92 33.45 8.10
C LYS A 41 1.25 33.63 9.58
N ASN A 42 2.12 32.79 10.15
CA ASN A 42 2.44 32.78 11.57
C ASN A 42 3.96 32.89 11.82
N PRO A 43 4.64 33.95 11.34
CA PRO A 43 6.10 34.07 11.48
C PRO A 43 6.57 34.14 12.95
N HIS A 44 5.69 34.54 13.86
CA HIS A 44 5.96 34.56 15.31
C HIS A 44 6.11 33.16 15.91
N LEU A 45 5.58 32.11 15.26
CA LEU A 45 5.65 30.72 15.70
C LEU A 45 6.83 29.94 15.10
N GLU A 46 7.62 30.55 14.23
CA GLU A 46 8.72 29.87 13.52
C GLU A 46 9.71 29.23 14.51
N LYS A 47 10.01 29.93 15.60
CA LYS A 47 10.92 29.43 16.64
C LYS A 47 10.38 28.16 17.30
N ASP A 48 9.10 28.15 17.64
CA ASP A 48 8.45 27.03 18.34
C ASP A 48 8.23 25.85 17.38
N LEU A 49 7.95 26.13 16.11
CA LEU A 49 7.86 25.13 15.05
C LEU A 49 9.21 24.44 14.82
N LEU A 50 10.31 25.21 14.71
CA LEU A 50 11.65 24.67 14.56
C LEU A 50 12.12 23.88 15.79
N GLU A 51 11.73 24.33 16.99
CA GLU A 51 11.95 23.56 18.22
C GLU A 51 11.22 22.22 18.17
N ALA A 52 9.95 22.20 17.76
CA ALA A 52 9.18 20.98 17.65
C ALA A 52 9.72 20.02 16.58
N ILE A 53 10.18 20.53 15.43
CA ILE A 53 10.84 19.73 14.39
C ILE A 53 12.09 19.06 14.98
N ARG A 54 12.95 19.83 15.66
CA ARG A 54 14.15 19.28 16.31
C ARG A 54 13.82 18.25 17.38
N GLN A 55 12.79 18.48 18.19
CA GLN A 55 12.35 17.52 19.22
C GLN A 55 11.78 16.25 18.60
N PHE A 56 11.02 16.37 17.52
CA PHE A 56 10.52 15.23 16.75
C PHE A 56 11.67 14.40 16.17
N ASP A 57 12.66 15.06 15.54
CA ASP A 57 13.82 14.41 14.95
C ASP A 57 14.73 13.74 16.00
N ALA A 58 14.75 14.27 17.23
CA ALA A 58 15.47 13.67 18.35
C ALA A 58 14.79 12.40 18.86
N VAL A 59 13.50 12.21 18.59
CA VAL A 59 12.81 10.94 18.87
C VAL A 59 13.22 9.94 17.81
N GLU A 60 13.99 8.93 18.22
CA GLU A 60 14.27 7.80 17.36
C GLU A 60 12.99 6.96 17.20
N ILE A 61 12.14 7.32 16.22
CA ILE A 61 10.89 6.60 15.90
C ILE A 61 11.21 5.17 15.42
N ASN A 62 12.41 4.97 14.85
CA ASN A 62 12.88 3.68 14.32
C ASN A 62 14.06 3.10 15.13
N ARG A 63 13.92 2.97 16.46
CA ARG A 63 14.97 2.38 17.34
C ARG A 63 15.44 1.00 16.87
N TYR A 64 14.56 0.27 16.19
CA TYR A 64 14.89 -0.98 15.52
C TYR A 64 14.99 -0.73 14.02
N ARG A 65 16.19 -0.34 13.59
CA ARG A 65 16.56 -0.50 12.19
C ARG A 65 16.75 -1.99 11.95
N LEU A 66 15.99 -2.55 11.02
CA LEU A 66 16.26 -3.88 10.50
C LEU A 66 17.74 -3.93 10.09
N ASP A 67 18.44 -4.98 10.52
CA ASP A 67 19.78 -5.20 10.03
C ASP A 67 19.74 -5.49 8.51
N GLU A 68 20.90 -5.48 7.87
CA GLU A 68 20.96 -5.67 6.42
C GLU A 68 20.46 -7.05 5.98
N LYS A 69 20.53 -8.05 6.86
CA LYS A 69 20.05 -9.41 6.61
C LYS A 69 18.53 -9.45 6.68
N ASP A 70 17.93 -8.86 7.71
CA ASP A 70 16.48 -8.79 7.90
C ASP A 70 15.82 -8.01 6.76
N LYS A 71 16.43 -6.90 6.33
CA LYS A 71 15.95 -6.14 5.16
C LYS A 71 15.91 -7.00 3.90
N LYS A 72 17.00 -7.74 3.63
CA LYS A 72 17.08 -8.64 2.48
C LYS A 72 16.04 -9.75 2.59
N GLU A 73 15.86 -10.33 3.77
CA GLU A 73 14.88 -11.39 4.00
C GLU A 73 13.44 -10.92 3.73
N VAL A 74 13.06 -9.75 4.25
CA VAL A 74 11.75 -9.14 3.99
C VAL A 74 11.58 -8.88 2.50
N TYR A 75 12.58 -8.28 1.85
CA TYR A 75 12.54 -7.98 0.42
C TYR A 75 12.35 -9.24 -0.44
N TYR A 76 13.16 -10.27 -0.23
CA TYR A 76 13.07 -11.53 -0.98
C TYR A 76 11.77 -12.29 -0.67
N THR A 77 11.26 -12.20 0.56
CA THR A 77 9.97 -12.80 0.92
C THR A 77 8.82 -12.17 0.14
N ILE A 78 8.81 -10.83 0.02
CA ILE A 78 7.82 -10.10 -0.78
C ILE A 78 7.90 -10.52 -2.26
N LEU A 79 9.11 -10.52 -2.84
CA LEU A 79 9.32 -10.92 -4.23
C LEU A 79 8.82 -12.35 -4.50
N ARG A 80 9.23 -13.30 -3.64
CA ARG A 80 8.83 -14.71 -3.75
C ARG A 80 7.32 -14.89 -3.68
N ASN A 81 6.65 -14.14 -2.80
CA ASN A 81 5.20 -14.20 -2.66
C ASN A 81 4.49 -13.64 -3.89
N ALA A 82 4.97 -12.52 -4.43
CA ALA A 82 4.43 -11.92 -5.65
C ALA A 82 4.58 -12.88 -6.87
N GLU A 83 5.76 -13.48 -7.03
CA GLU A 83 5.99 -14.47 -8.09
C GLU A 83 5.11 -15.71 -7.94
N ARG A 84 5.01 -16.25 -6.71
CA ARG A 84 4.17 -17.41 -6.41
C ARG A 84 2.71 -17.12 -6.75
N TYR A 85 2.21 -15.94 -6.38
CA TYR A 85 0.86 -15.51 -6.71
C TYR A 85 0.65 -15.44 -8.24
N ARG A 86 1.59 -14.83 -8.96
CA ARG A 86 1.53 -14.74 -10.44
C ARG A 86 1.53 -16.12 -11.09
N ARG A 87 2.40 -17.04 -10.64
CA ARG A 87 2.47 -18.42 -11.14
C ARG A 87 1.15 -19.17 -10.91
N ARG A 88 0.60 -19.12 -9.69
CA ARG A 88 -0.68 -19.77 -9.35
C ARG A 88 -1.84 -19.26 -10.22
N ARG A 89 -1.88 -17.95 -10.48
CA ARG A 89 -2.90 -17.36 -11.37
C ARG A 89 -2.76 -17.85 -12.80
N LEU A 90 -1.53 -17.96 -13.31
CA LEU A 90 -1.26 -18.48 -14.65
C LEU A 90 -1.64 -19.96 -14.77
N THR A 91 -1.22 -20.79 -13.82
CA THR A 91 -1.56 -22.22 -13.81
C THR A 91 -3.07 -22.44 -13.73
N GLY A 92 -3.79 -21.63 -12.93
CA GLY A 92 -5.25 -21.68 -12.88
C GLY A 92 -5.89 -21.40 -14.25
N ARG A 93 -5.46 -20.34 -14.94
CA ARG A 93 -5.96 -20.00 -16.29
C ARG A 93 -5.69 -21.12 -17.31
N ILE A 94 -4.47 -21.63 -17.34
CA ILE A 94 -4.08 -22.72 -18.26
C ILE A 94 -4.92 -23.97 -17.97
N SER A 95 -5.12 -24.30 -16.69
CA SER A 95 -5.92 -25.47 -16.28
C SER A 95 -7.38 -25.32 -16.72
N THR A 96 -7.98 -24.14 -16.57
CA THR A 96 -9.34 -23.87 -17.04
C THR A 96 -9.45 -24.02 -18.55
N VAL A 97 -8.51 -23.45 -19.32
CA VAL A 97 -8.51 -23.58 -20.80
C VAL A 97 -8.35 -25.04 -21.21
N ALA A 98 -7.42 -25.77 -20.59
CA ALA A 98 -7.20 -27.19 -20.86
C ALA A 98 -8.45 -28.04 -20.56
N ALA A 99 -9.14 -27.78 -19.44
CA ALA A 99 -10.36 -28.49 -19.08
C ALA A 99 -11.49 -28.26 -20.10
N VAL A 100 -11.70 -27.01 -20.55
CA VAL A 100 -12.71 -26.69 -21.57
C VAL A 100 -12.40 -27.39 -22.89
N LEU A 101 -11.14 -27.40 -23.33
CA LEU A 101 -10.71 -28.11 -24.54
C LEU A 101 -10.93 -29.62 -24.42
N LEU A 102 -10.56 -30.23 -23.29
CA LEU A 102 -10.78 -31.67 -23.04
C LEU A 102 -12.26 -32.04 -23.10
N ILE A 103 -13.13 -31.25 -22.45
CA ILE A 103 -14.58 -31.46 -22.49
C ILE A 103 -15.09 -31.33 -23.94
N GLY A 104 -14.62 -30.35 -24.69
CA GLY A 104 -14.98 -30.18 -26.11
C GLY A 104 -14.59 -31.39 -26.96
N ILE A 105 -13.36 -31.88 -26.82
CA ILE A 105 -12.87 -33.06 -27.55
C ILE A 105 -13.69 -34.30 -27.19
N LEU A 106 -13.91 -34.55 -25.89
CA LEU A 106 -14.72 -35.69 -25.43
C LEU A 106 -16.16 -35.60 -25.94
N SER A 107 -16.76 -34.41 -25.97
CA SER A 107 -18.11 -34.20 -26.49
C SER A 107 -18.20 -34.52 -27.98
N ILE A 108 -17.21 -34.09 -28.77
CA ILE A 108 -17.14 -34.40 -30.20
C ILE A 108 -17.00 -35.91 -30.41
N LEU A 109 -16.07 -36.55 -29.71
CA LEU A 109 -15.86 -38.00 -29.80
C LEU A 109 -17.12 -38.79 -29.41
N PHE A 110 -17.83 -38.35 -28.37
CA PHE A 110 -19.08 -38.98 -27.95
C PHE A 110 -20.17 -38.87 -29.03
N ILE A 111 -20.32 -37.69 -29.64
CA ILE A 111 -21.29 -37.48 -30.73
C ILE A 111 -20.94 -38.31 -31.97
N THR A 112 -19.65 -38.40 -32.35
CA THR A 112 -19.25 -39.21 -33.51
C THR A 112 -19.52 -40.69 -33.28
N GLN A 113 -19.23 -41.22 -32.08
CA GLN A 113 -19.51 -42.61 -31.72
C GLN A 113 -21.01 -42.91 -31.70
N MET A 114 -21.85 -42.00 -31.18
CA MET A 114 -23.30 -42.16 -31.22
C MET A 114 -23.86 -42.11 -32.64
N LYS A 115 -23.26 -41.30 -33.53
CA LYS A 115 -23.67 -41.23 -34.95
C LYS A 115 -23.33 -42.51 -35.70
N GLU A 116 -22.17 -43.11 -35.41
CA GLU A 116 -21.77 -44.40 -36.01
C GLU A 116 -22.60 -45.59 -35.47
N GLY A 117 -23.00 -45.55 -34.19
CA GLY A 117 -23.84 -46.60 -33.58
C GLY A 117 -25.33 -46.55 -33.96
N ASN A 118 -25.84 -45.42 -34.45
CA ASN A 118 -27.24 -45.24 -34.87
C ASN A 118 -27.44 -45.26 -36.40
N GLY A 119 -26.44 -45.71 -37.17
CA GLY A 119 -26.57 -45.94 -38.61
C GLY A 119 -27.34 -47.23 -38.91
N VAL A 120 -28.61 -47.08 -39.32
CA VAL A 120 -29.29 -47.99 -40.26
C VAL A 120 -28.80 -47.68 -41.67
#